data_AF-A0A381Z9Z5-F1
#
_entry.id   AF-A0A381Z9Z5-F1
#
_cell.length_a   1.000
_cell.length_b   1.000
_cell.length_c   1.000
_cell.angle_alpha   90.00
_cell.angle_beta   90.00
_cell.angle_gamma   90.00
#
_symmetry.space_group_name_H-M   'P 1'
#
loop_
_entity.id
_entity.type
_entity.pdbx_description
1 polymer ?
#
loop_
_entity_poly.entity_id
_entity_poly.type
_entity_poly.pdbx_seq_one_letter_code
_entity_poly.pdbx_strand_id
1 'polypeptide(L)'
;MEKARIDHAEDLIFWEGSRGALRAVSQIESLAKNPKNLTIKWDGAPAVVFGRNPNGEFIFTDKHGFHAKTYDGRPTNPDDLKGMIGSRAEKNPAKADSYERYASKLAPVFTFAEKAIPNKFQGYYNGDMLYFESPQVRENRFVFKPNVVEYSVDTTSDLGKRIAKSKAGVVVHNMMSEQGRILPIDDLKTIQGNQFLVIPPTTVNK
;
A
#
# COMPACT_ATOMS: atom_id res chain seq x y z
N MET A 1 10.01 15.74 -13.67
CA MET A 1 8.56 15.59 -13.50
C MET A 1 8.27 14.13 -13.23
N GLU A 2 7.76 13.82 -12.05
CA GLU A 2 7.37 12.47 -11.65
C GLU A 2 6.11 12.09 -12.43
N LYS A 3 6.19 11.07 -13.30
CA LYS A 3 5.01 10.60 -14.04
C LYS A 3 4.07 9.89 -13.06
N ALA A 4 2.96 10.54 -12.72
CA ALA A 4 1.90 9.99 -11.88
C ALA A 4 1.11 8.83 -12.54
N ARG A 5 1.39 8.52 -13.81
CA ARG A 5 0.72 7.46 -14.59
C ARG A 5 1.70 6.33 -14.90
N ILE A 6 1.26 5.09 -14.73
CA ILE A 6 1.96 3.90 -15.23
C ILE A 6 2.09 4.04 -16.75
N ASP A 7 3.29 3.81 -17.28
CA ASP A 7 3.52 3.79 -18.73
C ASP A 7 2.80 2.58 -19.34
N HIS A 8 2.00 2.82 -20.38
CA HIS A 8 1.23 1.79 -21.07
C HIS A 8 2.00 1.27 -22.29
N ALA A 9 1.67 0.07 -22.76
CA ALA A 9 2.35 -0.54 -23.90
C ALA A 9 2.18 0.30 -25.19
N GLU A 10 1.02 0.92 -25.37
CA GLU A 10 0.73 1.84 -26.49
C GLU A 10 1.55 3.13 -26.43
N ASP A 11 2.04 3.53 -25.25
CA ASP A 11 2.85 4.74 -25.13
C ASP A 11 4.17 4.63 -25.91
N LEU A 12 4.71 3.40 -26.05
CA LEU A 12 5.90 3.13 -26.83
C LEU A 12 5.73 3.56 -28.29
N ILE A 13 4.52 3.46 -28.84
CA ILE A 13 4.21 3.88 -30.21
C ILE A 13 4.37 5.39 -30.34
N PHE A 14 3.91 6.15 -29.35
CA PHE A 14 4.04 7.60 -29.34
C PHE A 14 5.48 8.07 -29.12
N TRP A 15 6.31 7.31 -28.40
CA TRP A 15 7.71 7.70 -28.14
C TRP A 15 8.68 7.24 -29.22
N GLU A 16 8.38 6.14 -29.92
CA GLU A 16 9.35 5.46 -30.78
C GLU A 16 8.79 5.03 -32.14
N GLY A 17 7.54 5.38 -32.45
CA GLY A 17 6.87 5.03 -33.69
C GLY A 17 6.72 3.52 -33.88
N SER A 18 6.93 3.05 -35.11
CA SER A 18 6.81 1.63 -35.49
C SER A 18 7.72 0.70 -34.68
N ARG A 19 8.90 1.19 -34.27
CA ARG A 19 9.83 0.43 -33.41
C ARG A 19 9.26 0.21 -32.01
N GLY A 20 8.54 1.19 -31.47
CA GLY A 20 7.84 1.07 -30.20
C GLY A 20 6.70 0.06 -30.25
N ALA A 21 5.95 0.03 -31.35
CA ALA A 21 4.92 -0.98 -31.59
C ALA A 21 5.48 -2.40 -31.61
N LEU A 22 6.58 -2.64 -32.34
CA LEU A 22 7.26 -3.95 -32.37
C LEU A 22 7.78 -4.36 -31.00
N ARG A 23 8.27 -3.41 -30.21
CA ARG A 23 8.74 -3.66 -28.85
C ARG A 23 7.61 -4.06 -27.91
N ALA A 24 6.48 -3.35 -27.97
CA ALA A 24 5.28 -3.70 -27.19
C ALA A 24 4.83 -5.13 -27.50
N VAL A 25 4.74 -5.50 -28.79
CA VAL A 25 4.37 -6.86 -29.21
C VAL A 25 5.38 -7.90 -28.71
N SER A 26 6.68 -7.65 -28.87
CA SER A 26 7.73 -8.56 -28.40
C SER A 26 7.70 -8.77 -26.89
N GLN A 27 7.38 -7.74 -26.11
CA GLN A 27 7.22 -7.86 -24.65
C GLN A 27 6.02 -8.73 -24.30
N ILE A 28 4.87 -8.54 -24.97
CA ILE A 28 3.67 -9.36 -24.77
C ILE A 28 3.92 -10.82 -25.14
N GLU A 29 4.57 -11.09 -26.27
CA GLU A 29 4.96 -12.46 -26.66
C GLU A 29 5.91 -13.09 -25.63
N SER A 30 6.86 -12.31 -25.13
CA SER A 30 7.82 -12.76 -24.12
C SER A 30 7.13 -13.09 -22.80
N LEU A 31 6.12 -12.31 -22.41
CA LEU A 31 5.27 -12.58 -21.24
C LEU A 31 4.45 -13.86 -21.41
N ALA A 32 3.90 -14.11 -22.62
CA ALA A 32 3.19 -15.36 -22.92
C ALA A 32 4.09 -16.59 -22.79
N LYS A 33 5.36 -16.47 -23.21
CA LYS A 33 6.37 -17.55 -23.13
C LYS A 33 6.92 -17.73 -21.72
N ASN A 34 7.12 -16.66 -20.96
CA ASN A 34 7.71 -16.70 -19.63
C ASN A 34 7.09 -15.63 -18.71
N PRO A 35 6.03 -15.98 -17.94
CA PRO A 35 5.33 -15.03 -17.08
C PRO A 35 6.11 -14.68 -15.80
N LYS A 36 7.33 -15.20 -15.58
CA LYS A 36 8.11 -14.95 -14.35
C LYS A 36 8.39 -13.47 -14.08
N ASN A 37 8.39 -12.65 -15.13
CA ASN A 37 8.58 -11.20 -15.03
C ASN A 37 7.26 -10.42 -14.94
N LEU A 38 6.11 -11.11 -14.90
CA LEU A 38 4.80 -10.49 -14.72
C LEU A 38 4.52 -10.27 -13.24
N THR A 39 4.40 -9.01 -12.86
CA THR A 39 3.95 -8.59 -11.54
C THR A 39 2.54 -8.05 -11.64
N ILE A 40 1.61 -8.63 -10.89
CA ILE A 40 0.25 -8.14 -10.70
C ILE A 40 0.24 -7.26 -9.45
N LYS A 41 -0.27 -6.04 -9.60
CA LYS A 41 -0.49 -5.15 -8.47
C LYS A 41 -1.83 -5.49 -7.82
N TRP A 42 -1.86 -5.47 -6.50
CA TRP A 42 -3.13 -5.48 -5.78
C TRP A 42 -3.79 -4.10 -5.92
N ASP A 43 -5.11 -4.10 -6.15
CA ASP A 43 -5.97 -2.94 -6.22
C ASP A 43 -6.37 -2.52 -4.79
N GLY A 44 -5.40 -1.98 -4.07
CA GLY A 44 -5.56 -1.47 -2.70
C GLY A 44 -6.07 -0.03 -2.67
N ALA A 45 -6.76 0.34 -1.59
CA ALA A 45 -7.05 1.72 -1.24
C ALA A 45 -7.36 1.85 0.26
N PRO A 46 -7.05 3.01 0.87
CA PRO A 46 -6.33 4.16 0.34
C PRO A 46 -4.80 4.00 0.47
N ALA A 47 -4.07 4.92 -0.17
CA ALA A 47 -2.62 5.00 -0.11
C ALA A 47 -2.12 5.47 1.25
N VAL A 48 -1.22 4.70 1.85
CA VAL A 48 -0.62 4.94 3.16
C VAL A 48 0.90 4.97 3.08
N VAL A 49 1.50 5.73 3.99
CA VAL A 49 2.93 5.81 4.20
C VAL A 49 3.23 5.48 5.65
N PHE A 50 4.13 4.53 5.88
CA PHE A 50 4.45 4.09 7.23
C PHE A 50 5.88 3.64 7.40
N GLY A 51 6.48 3.90 8.57
CA GLY A 51 7.87 3.57 8.83
C GLY A 51 8.43 4.34 10.01
N ARG A 52 9.74 4.51 10.06
CA ARG A 52 10.41 5.23 11.16
C ARG A 52 11.28 6.35 10.61
N ASN A 53 11.16 7.52 11.24
CA ASN A 53 11.99 8.68 10.93
C ASN A 53 13.41 8.50 11.50
N PRO A 54 14.37 9.39 11.18
CA PRO A 54 15.73 9.36 11.71
C PRO A 54 15.85 9.38 13.25
N ASN A 55 14.83 9.88 13.95
CA ASN A 55 14.77 9.88 15.42
C ASN A 55 14.27 8.53 15.99
N GLY A 56 13.83 7.61 15.14
CA GLY A 56 13.27 6.31 15.52
C GLY A 56 11.77 6.34 15.80
N GLU A 57 11.11 7.49 15.67
CA GLU A 57 9.67 7.64 15.88
C GLU A 57 8.90 6.97 14.74
N PHE A 58 7.90 6.18 15.09
CA PHE A 58 7.04 5.54 14.11
C PHE A 58 6.05 6.54 13.53
N ILE A 59 5.97 6.58 12.21
CA ILE A 59 5.04 7.42 11.46
C ILE A 59 4.10 6.49 10.71
N PHE A 60 2.81 6.80 10.74
CA PHE A 60 1.80 6.14 9.90
C PHE A 60 0.72 7.14 9.53
N THR A 61 0.55 7.39 8.23
CA THR A 61 -0.36 8.40 7.71
C THR A 61 -0.79 8.05 6.29
N ASP A 62 -1.73 8.80 5.72
CA ASP A 62 -2.06 8.67 4.31
C ASP A 62 -1.10 9.47 3.43
N LYS A 63 -1.05 9.15 2.13
CA LYS A 63 -0.15 9.83 1.19
C LYS A 63 -0.32 11.35 1.20
N HIS A 64 -1.55 11.83 1.37
CA HIS A 64 -1.85 13.26 1.43
C HIS A 64 -1.26 13.93 2.68
N GLY A 65 -1.35 13.28 3.84
CA GLY A 65 -0.73 13.73 5.09
C GLY A 65 0.77 13.75 4.97
N PHE A 66 1.38 12.65 4.51
CA PHE A 66 2.84 12.54 4.44
C PHE A 66 3.52 13.66 3.63
N HIS A 67 2.86 14.12 2.56
CA HIS A 67 3.35 15.18 1.68
C HIS A 67 2.72 16.56 1.96
N ALA A 68 1.99 16.72 3.05
CA ALA A 68 1.40 17.99 3.43
C ALA A 68 2.49 19.07 3.64
N LYS A 69 2.28 20.26 3.07
CA LYS A 69 3.17 21.41 3.22
C LYS A 69 2.66 22.44 4.22
N THR A 70 1.37 22.41 4.54
CA THR A 70 0.70 23.47 5.31
C THR A 70 0.39 23.06 6.75
N TYR A 71 0.69 21.81 7.13
CA TYR A 71 0.51 21.28 8.47
C TYR A 71 1.46 20.09 8.65
N ASP A 72 1.70 19.69 9.89
CA ASP A 72 2.43 18.45 10.18
C ASP A 72 1.54 17.24 9.89
N GLY A 73 1.84 16.56 8.79
CA GLY A 73 1.09 15.38 8.36
C GLY A 73 1.75 14.05 8.69
N ARG A 74 2.72 14.05 9.61
CA ARG A 74 3.50 12.88 10.03
C ARG A 74 3.25 12.57 11.52
N PRO A 75 2.01 12.15 11.88
CA PRO A 75 1.67 11.81 13.25
C PRO A 75 2.50 10.63 13.78
N THR A 76 2.87 10.71 15.05
CA THR A 76 3.65 9.68 15.76
C THR A 76 2.81 8.82 16.70
N ASN A 77 1.49 9.06 16.79
CA ASN A 77 0.55 8.27 17.56
C ASN A 77 -0.86 8.26 16.93
N PRO A 78 -1.74 7.34 17.34
CA PRO A 78 -3.08 7.21 16.77
C PRO A 78 -3.99 8.44 16.95
N ASP A 79 -3.85 9.17 18.05
CA ASP A 79 -4.72 10.32 18.35
C ASP A 79 -4.35 11.53 17.49
N ASP A 80 -3.05 11.79 17.31
CA ASP A 80 -2.57 12.80 16.37
C ASP A 80 -2.96 12.48 14.93
N LEU A 81 -2.95 11.19 14.55
CA LEU A 81 -3.45 10.76 13.24
C LEU A 81 -4.94 11.08 13.06
N LYS A 82 -5.78 10.81 14.08
CA LYS A 82 -7.20 11.16 14.04
C LYS A 82 -7.39 12.67 13.94
N GLY A 83 -6.70 13.44 14.78
CA GLY A 83 -6.77 14.90 14.78
C GLY A 83 -6.34 15.51 13.44
N MET A 84 -5.24 15.02 12.88
CA MET A 84 -4.70 15.46 11.59
C MET A 84 -5.65 15.16 10.42
N ILE A 85 -6.34 14.02 10.41
CA ILE A 85 -7.36 13.72 9.40
C ILE A 85 -8.61 14.58 9.65
N GLY A 86 -9.02 14.73 10.90
CA GLY A 86 -10.20 15.50 11.29
C GLY A 86 -10.10 16.98 10.93
N SER A 87 -8.94 17.62 11.11
CA SER A 87 -8.72 19.03 10.78
C SER A 87 -8.92 19.34 9.28
N ARG A 88 -8.87 18.33 8.41
CA ARG A 88 -9.17 18.50 6.97
C ARG A 88 -10.63 18.86 6.72
N ALA A 89 -11.51 18.57 7.67
CA ALA A 89 -12.90 18.99 7.65
C ALA A 89 -13.05 20.52 7.67
N GLU A 90 -12.12 21.27 8.28
CA GLU A 90 -12.16 22.74 8.30
C GLU A 90 -12.10 23.32 6.88
N LYS A 91 -11.28 22.72 6.02
CA LYS A 91 -11.15 23.12 4.61
C LYS A 91 -12.24 22.55 3.71
N ASN A 92 -12.92 21.49 4.14
CA ASN A 92 -13.99 20.84 3.39
C ASN A 92 -15.11 20.35 4.32
N PRO A 93 -15.94 21.27 4.87
CA PRO A 93 -16.93 20.91 5.88
C PRO A 93 -17.95 19.87 5.40
N ALA A 94 -18.29 19.88 4.10
CA ALA A 94 -19.17 18.91 3.46
C ALA A 94 -18.66 17.45 3.52
N LYS A 95 -17.39 17.22 3.86
CA LYS A 95 -16.76 15.89 3.98
C LYS A 95 -16.41 15.52 5.41
N ALA A 96 -16.83 16.28 6.42
CA ALA A 96 -16.48 16.06 7.83
C ALA A 96 -16.71 14.60 8.27
N ASP A 97 -17.93 14.08 8.08
CA ASP A 97 -18.29 12.70 8.42
C ASP A 97 -17.44 11.65 7.69
N SER A 98 -16.99 11.97 6.46
CA SER A 98 -16.12 11.08 5.70
C SER A 98 -14.72 11.04 6.31
N TYR A 99 -14.18 12.18 6.73
CA TYR A 99 -12.88 12.25 7.39
C TYR A 99 -12.92 11.57 8.76
N GLU A 100 -13.97 11.78 9.55
CA GLU A 100 -14.12 11.14 10.85
C GLU A 100 -14.19 9.62 10.74
N ARG A 101 -15.01 9.09 9.83
CA ARG A 101 -15.08 7.64 9.57
C ARG A 101 -13.76 7.09 9.06
N TYR A 102 -13.06 7.85 8.24
CA TYR A 102 -11.75 7.45 7.73
C TYR A 102 -10.69 7.38 8.84
N ALA A 103 -10.58 8.43 9.66
CA ALA A 103 -9.70 8.48 10.83
C ALA A 103 -9.99 7.32 11.80
N SER A 104 -11.27 7.04 12.06
CA SER A 104 -11.69 5.98 12.96
C SER A 104 -11.30 4.58 12.48
N LYS A 105 -11.28 4.34 11.16
CA LYS A 105 -10.80 3.08 10.57
C LYS A 105 -9.27 2.98 10.56
N LEU A 106 -8.59 4.09 10.32
CA LEU A 106 -7.15 4.11 10.12
C LEU A 106 -6.37 4.07 11.44
N ALA A 107 -6.87 4.73 12.49
CA ALA A 107 -6.17 4.83 13.77
C ALA A 107 -5.87 3.49 14.46
N PRO A 108 -6.76 2.49 14.49
CA PRO A 108 -6.42 1.17 15.03
C PRO A 108 -5.27 0.48 14.29
N VAL A 109 -5.14 0.74 12.98
CA VAL A 109 -4.07 0.16 12.15
C VAL A 109 -2.70 0.67 12.57
N PHE A 110 -2.61 1.92 13.05
CA PHE A 110 -1.37 2.51 13.55
C PHE A 110 -0.68 1.59 14.55
N THR A 111 -1.40 1.11 15.56
CA THR A 111 -0.85 0.27 16.63
C THR A 111 -0.37 -1.09 16.11
N PHE A 112 -1.05 -1.67 15.10
CA PHE A 112 -0.62 -2.93 14.50
C PHE A 112 0.62 -2.73 13.62
N ALA A 113 0.66 -1.63 12.86
CA ALA A 113 1.78 -1.29 12.00
C ALA A 113 3.03 -0.93 12.82
N GLU A 114 2.91 -0.16 13.90
CA GLU A 114 4.03 0.22 14.77
C GLU A 114 4.75 -1.01 15.33
N LYS A 115 3.97 -1.98 15.83
CA LYS A 115 4.49 -3.25 16.35
C LYS A 115 5.13 -4.12 15.28
N ALA A 116 4.70 -3.96 14.02
CA ALA A 116 5.20 -4.73 12.90
C ALA A 116 6.52 -4.17 12.34
N ILE A 117 6.83 -2.89 12.58
CA ILE A 117 8.03 -2.25 12.05
C ILE A 117 9.13 -2.21 13.12
N PRO A 118 10.26 -2.93 12.93
CA PRO A 118 11.35 -2.98 13.90
C PRO A 118 11.84 -1.60 14.32
N ASN A 119 12.21 -1.44 15.59
CA ASN A 119 12.72 -0.16 16.12
C ASN A 119 14.00 0.33 15.41
N LYS A 120 14.77 -0.59 14.82
CA LYS A 120 16.00 -0.26 14.06
C LYS A 120 15.74 0.07 12.59
N PHE A 121 14.52 -0.12 12.10
CA PHE A 121 14.15 0.24 10.74
C PHE A 121 14.20 1.77 10.58
N GLN A 122 14.55 2.23 9.38
CA GLN A 122 14.68 3.64 9.02
C GLN A 122 14.15 3.84 7.60
N GLY A 123 13.37 4.90 7.40
CA GLY A 123 12.67 5.17 6.14
C GLY A 123 11.21 4.73 6.20
N TYR A 124 10.57 4.71 5.04
CA TYR A 124 9.12 4.56 4.91
C TYR A 124 8.74 3.55 3.82
N TYR A 125 7.69 2.79 4.07
CA TYR A 125 6.99 2.01 3.07
C TYR A 125 5.84 2.84 2.51
N ASN A 126 5.74 2.87 1.17
CA ASN A 126 4.58 3.39 0.47
C ASN A 126 3.74 2.22 -0.02
N GLY A 127 2.47 2.20 0.36
CA GLY A 127 1.58 1.09 0.05
C GLY A 127 0.12 1.51 -0.03
N ASP A 128 -0.74 0.55 -0.32
CA ASP A 128 -2.19 0.72 -0.29
C ASP A 128 -2.82 -0.29 0.67
N MET A 129 -3.79 0.17 1.44
CA MET A 129 -4.54 -0.72 2.34
C MET A 129 -5.34 -1.73 1.53
N LEU A 130 -5.33 -2.99 1.98
CA LEU A 130 -6.19 -4.06 1.47
C LEU A 130 -7.45 -4.20 2.33
N TYR A 131 -7.29 -4.06 3.64
CA TYR A 131 -8.38 -4.09 4.61
C TYR A 131 -7.93 -3.49 5.94
N PHE A 132 -8.88 -2.87 6.65
CA PHE A 132 -8.68 -2.27 7.98
C PHE A 132 -9.05 -3.21 9.13
N GLU A 133 -9.81 -4.25 8.80
CA GLU A 133 -10.30 -5.29 9.69
C GLU A 133 -10.17 -6.64 8.98
N SER A 134 -10.01 -7.73 9.72
CA SER A 134 -9.89 -9.08 9.15
C SER A 134 -11.09 -9.37 8.21
N PRO A 135 -10.85 -9.76 6.94
CA PRO A 135 -11.92 -10.09 6.01
C PRO A 135 -12.84 -11.20 6.52
N GLN A 136 -14.11 -11.16 6.11
CA GLN A 136 -15.04 -12.23 6.43
C GLN A 136 -14.75 -13.48 5.60
N VAL A 137 -15.05 -14.65 6.18
CA VAL A 137 -14.95 -15.93 5.50
C VAL A 137 -16.30 -16.28 4.87
N ARG A 138 -16.30 -16.56 3.57
CA ARG A 138 -17.43 -17.13 2.82
C ARG A 138 -16.93 -18.35 2.08
N GLU A 139 -17.62 -19.48 2.23
CA GLU A 139 -17.27 -20.74 1.53
C GLU A 139 -15.79 -21.13 1.67
N ASN A 140 -15.25 -21.06 2.89
CA ASN A 140 -13.85 -21.34 3.20
C ASN A 140 -12.84 -20.41 2.49
N ARG A 141 -13.26 -19.20 2.14
CA ARG A 141 -12.40 -18.17 1.53
C ARG A 141 -12.56 -16.83 2.21
N PHE A 142 -11.46 -16.11 2.40
CA PHE A 142 -11.50 -14.70 2.77
C PHE A 142 -11.90 -13.87 1.55
N VAL A 143 -12.98 -13.10 1.67
CA VAL A 143 -13.49 -12.23 0.60
C VAL A 143 -13.38 -10.77 1.03
N PHE A 144 -12.71 -9.95 0.22
CA PHE A 144 -12.56 -8.52 0.48
C PHE A 144 -12.38 -7.74 -0.82
N LYS A 145 -12.83 -6.49 -0.81
CA LYS A 145 -12.78 -5.57 -1.95
C LYS A 145 -12.20 -4.24 -1.46
N PRO A 146 -10.88 -4.03 -1.57
CA PRO A 146 -10.24 -2.82 -1.06
C PRO A 146 -10.66 -1.57 -1.85
N ASN A 147 -10.82 -1.73 -3.17
CA ASN A 147 -11.18 -0.67 -4.08
C ASN A 147 -12.22 -1.14 -5.12
N VAL A 148 -11.80 -1.48 -6.34
CA VAL A 148 -12.70 -1.88 -7.46
C VAL A 148 -12.71 -3.40 -7.66
N VAL A 149 -11.59 -4.08 -7.45
CA VAL A 149 -11.44 -5.53 -7.62
C VAL A 149 -11.77 -6.26 -6.31
N GLU A 150 -12.60 -7.30 -6.41
CA GLU A 150 -12.86 -8.21 -5.29
C GLU A 150 -11.85 -9.37 -5.31
N TYR A 151 -11.27 -9.65 -4.15
CA TYR A 151 -10.33 -10.73 -3.92
C TYR A 151 -10.97 -11.85 -3.13
N SER A 152 -10.58 -13.08 -3.45
CA SER A 152 -11.02 -14.28 -2.76
C SER A 152 -9.82 -15.19 -2.51
N VAL A 153 -9.46 -15.39 -1.25
CA VAL A 153 -8.27 -16.16 -0.84
C VAL A 153 -8.69 -17.38 -0.03
N ASP A 154 -8.21 -18.56 -0.44
CA ASP A 154 -8.46 -19.81 0.28
C ASP A 154 -7.91 -19.74 1.71
N THR A 155 -8.72 -20.08 2.72
CA THR A 155 -8.30 -20.04 4.14
C THR A 155 -7.14 -20.99 4.44
N THR A 156 -6.97 -22.06 3.65
CA THR A 156 -5.93 -23.08 3.82
C THR A 156 -4.61 -22.72 3.13
N SER A 157 -4.63 -21.75 2.21
CA SER A 157 -3.43 -21.25 1.54
C SER A 157 -2.49 -20.54 2.53
N ASP A 158 -1.21 -20.41 2.19
CA ASP A 158 -0.24 -19.71 3.04
C ASP A 158 -0.63 -18.23 3.26
N LEU A 159 -1.18 -17.58 2.22
CA LEU A 159 -1.73 -16.23 2.35
C LEU A 159 -2.97 -16.23 3.27
N GLY A 160 -3.89 -17.19 3.11
CA GLY A 160 -5.07 -17.33 3.96
C GLY A 160 -4.72 -17.50 5.43
N LYS A 161 -3.74 -18.34 5.77
CA LYS A 161 -3.25 -18.52 7.15
C LYS A 161 -2.67 -17.24 7.72
N ARG A 162 -2.04 -16.38 6.90
CA ARG A 162 -1.53 -15.07 7.30
C ARG A 162 -2.67 -14.07 7.50
N ILE A 163 -3.65 -14.03 6.59
CA ILE A 163 -4.86 -13.19 6.70
C ILE A 163 -5.60 -13.52 7.99
N ALA A 164 -5.78 -14.81 8.32
CA ALA A 164 -6.49 -15.28 9.51
C ALA A 164 -5.90 -14.74 10.84
N LYS A 165 -4.60 -14.43 10.87
CA LYS A 165 -3.90 -13.89 12.05
C LYS A 165 -3.84 -12.36 12.06
N SER A 166 -4.08 -11.73 10.91
CA SER A 166 -3.98 -10.28 10.72
C SER A 166 -5.27 -9.56 11.06
N LYS A 167 -5.14 -8.36 11.60
CA LYS A 167 -6.22 -7.41 11.88
C LYS A 167 -6.33 -6.35 10.80
N ALA A 168 -5.23 -6.01 10.15
CA ALA A 168 -5.20 -5.12 8.99
C ALA A 168 -4.19 -5.64 7.96
N GLY A 169 -4.35 -5.23 6.70
CA GLY A 169 -3.50 -5.67 5.60
C GLY A 169 -3.17 -4.54 4.63
N VAL A 170 -1.93 -4.55 4.12
CA VAL A 170 -1.39 -3.55 3.20
C VAL A 170 -0.54 -4.24 2.13
N VAL A 171 -0.67 -3.75 0.89
CA VAL A 171 0.29 -4.05 -0.18
C VAL A 171 1.32 -2.91 -0.24
N VAL A 172 2.60 -3.23 -0.26
CA VAL A 172 3.67 -2.23 -0.38
C VAL A 172 4.13 -2.17 -1.83
N HIS A 173 4.34 -0.96 -2.35
CA HIS A 173 4.77 -0.73 -3.73
C HIS A 173 6.24 -0.32 -3.85
N ASN A 174 6.74 0.43 -2.87
CA ASN A 174 8.12 0.88 -2.80
C ASN A 174 8.47 1.33 -1.38
N MET A 175 9.76 1.55 -1.16
CA MET A 175 10.26 2.26 0.01
C MET A 175 10.61 3.70 -0.36
N MET A 176 10.77 4.54 0.66
CA MET A 176 11.11 5.94 0.53
C MET A 176 12.05 6.37 1.66
N SER A 177 13.10 7.12 1.32
CA SER A 177 13.97 7.75 2.32
C SER A 177 13.32 8.99 2.92
N GLU A 178 13.89 9.51 4.01
CA GLU A 178 13.48 10.78 4.62
C GLU A 178 13.42 11.94 3.60
N GLN A 179 14.38 11.97 2.67
CA GLN A 179 14.50 12.98 1.62
C GLN A 179 13.53 12.75 0.45
N GLY A 180 12.65 11.75 0.51
CA GLY A 180 11.69 11.43 -0.54
C GLY A 180 12.27 10.62 -1.70
N ARG A 181 13.46 10.01 -1.56
CA ARG A 181 14.02 9.15 -2.61
C ARG A 181 13.25 7.83 -2.64
N ILE A 182 12.69 7.48 -3.80
CA ILE A 182 12.05 6.17 -4.01
C ILE A 182 13.13 5.08 -4.04
N LEU A 183 12.90 4.02 -3.27
CA LEU A 183 13.78 2.87 -3.12
C LEU A 183 12.99 1.59 -3.46
N PRO A 184 13.65 0.55 -3.98
CA PRO A 184 13.02 -0.76 -4.10
C PRO A 184 12.59 -1.27 -2.72
N ILE A 185 11.63 -2.20 -2.70
CA ILE A 185 11.24 -2.88 -1.47
C ILE A 185 12.39 -3.81 -1.06
N ASP A 186 12.95 -3.60 0.12
CA ASP A 186 13.90 -4.53 0.75
C ASP A 186 13.18 -5.80 1.26
N ASP A 187 13.87 -6.69 1.98
CA ASP A 187 13.25 -7.92 2.46
C ASP A 187 12.14 -7.64 3.52
N LEU A 188 10.88 -7.88 3.12
CA LEU A 188 9.70 -7.81 3.99
C LEU A 188 9.72 -8.86 5.11
N LYS A 189 10.66 -9.82 5.13
CA LYS A 189 10.87 -10.73 6.27
C LYS A 189 11.28 -10.02 7.55
N THR A 190 11.71 -8.76 7.46
CA THR A 190 12.01 -7.93 8.64
C THR A 190 10.76 -7.44 9.37
N ILE A 191 9.58 -7.50 8.73
CA ILE A 191 8.30 -7.17 9.35
C ILE A 191 7.98 -8.18 10.46
N GLN A 192 7.65 -7.68 11.64
CA GLN A 192 7.43 -8.45 12.85
C GLN A 192 5.94 -8.67 13.13
N GLY A 193 5.65 -9.68 13.97
CA GLY A 193 4.29 -9.99 14.39
C GLY A 193 3.41 -10.53 13.25
N ASN A 194 2.11 -10.62 13.52
CA ASN A 194 1.13 -11.21 12.60
C ASN A 194 -0.17 -10.39 12.50
N GLN A 195 -0.31 -9.32 13.28
CA GLN A 195 -1.51 -8.49 13.32
C GLN A 195 -1.59 -7.50 12.14
N PHE A 196 -0.46 -7.16 11.53
CA PHE A 196 -0.41 -6.32 10.33
C PHE A 196 0.17 -7.12 9.17
N LEU A 197 -0.67 -7.48 8.20
CA LEU A 197 -0.25 -8.21 7.02
C LEU A 197 0.41 -7.23 6.04
N VAL A 198 1.71 -7.39 5.83
CA VAL A 198 2.45 -6.67 4.79
C VAL A 198 2.81 -7.64 3.67
N ILE A 199 2.40 -7.34 2.45
CA ILE A 199 2.72 -8.16 1.26
C ILE A 199 3.32 -7.31 0.15
N PRO A 200 4.22 -7.90 -0.67
CA PRO A 200 4.69 -7.25 -1.88
C PRO A 200 3.62 -7.31 -2.98
N PRO A 201 3.83 -6.62 -4.11
CA PRO A 201 3.09 -6.91 -5.33
C PRO A 201 3.31 -8.39 -5.70
N THR A 202 2.28 -9.08 -6.20
CA THR A 202 2.41 -10.51 -6.53
C THR A 202 3.12 -10.69 -7.86
N THR A 203 4.12 -11.56 -7.90
CA THR A 203 4.62 -12.13 -9.17
C THR A 203 3.83 -13.40 -9.48
N VAL A 204 3.47 -13.58 -10.74
CA VAL A 204 2.76 -14.80 -11.18
C VAL A 204 3.77 -15.95 -11.18
N ASN A 205 3.77 -16.74 -10.12
CA ASN A 205 4.43 -18.04 -10.13
C ASN A 205 3.42 -19.08 -10.62
N LYS A 206 3.66 -19.62 -11.81
CA LYS A 206 3.00 -20.84 -12.30
C LYS A 206 3.61 -22.06 -11.61
#